data_AF-A0A7D5VZJ2-F1
#
_entry.id   AF-A0A7D5VZJ2-F1
#
_cell.length_a   1.000
_cell.length_b   1.000
_cell.length_c   1.000
_cell.angle_alpha   90.00
_cell.angle_beta   90.00
_cell.angle_gamma   90.00
#
_symmetry.space_group_name_H-M   'P 1'
#
loop_
_entity.id
_entity.type
_entity.pdbx_description
1 polymer ?
#
loop_
_entity_poly.entity_id
_entity_poly.type
_entity_poly.pdbx_seq_one_letter_code
_entity_poly.pdbx_strand_id
1 'polypeptide(L)'
;MLVMIVVAWKSEPWKPGEVTFDPFVCGRISGEVYKFSRLYFPFWPEYEGKSSFDPGFIYNKKGCDANLVSVFLSMTWPELEPADDSLVFRQGLEHEGLLVAVGPITAREGDLRRQLEFLLRKSPAETITLAEYDESSSLYRVEARDTIFENHKKLIYWQGELDDLAAVGYCSWRPKVPNYYSCGMTFVVFGDVLVKVIMRPDKLVRWLEVRRSVVDFLINSRR
;
A
#
# COMPACT_ATOMS: atom_id res chain seq x y z
N MET A 1 -18.05 -28.54 52.77
CA MET A 1 -16.64 -28.36 52.35
C MET A 1 -16.58 -28.65 50.85
N LEU A 2 -16.57 -27.60 50.02
CA LEU A 2 -16.55 -27.70 48.56
C LEU A 2 -15.09 -27.92 48.12
N VAL A 3 -14.81 -28.99 47.39
CA VAL A 3 -13.49 -29.24 46.79
C VAL A 3 -13.50 -28.66 45.38
N MET A 4 -12.78 -27.56 45.17
CA MET A 4 -12.51 -27.02 43.84
C MET A 4 -11.38 -27.83 43.19
N ILE A 5 -11.69 -28.58 42.14
CA ILE A 5 -10.68 -29.19 41.27
C ILE A 5 -10.21 -28.10 40.29
N VAL A 6 -9.02 -27.56 40.54
CA VAL A 6 -8.34 -26.66 39.62
C VAL A 6 -7.71 -27.54 38.53
N VAL A 7 -8.34 -27.62 37.37
CA VAL A 7 -7.73 -28.24 36.19
C VAL A 7 -6.72 -27.25 35.61
N ALA A 8 -5.45 -27.43 35.97
CA ALA A 8 -4.35 -26.68 35.38
C ALA A 8 -4.10 -27.20 33.95
N TRP A 9 -4.57 -26.44 32.96
CA TRP A 9 -4.19 -26.65 31.57
C TRP A 9 -2.71 -26.26 31.40
N LYS A 10 -1.81 -27.24 31.43
CA LYS A 10 -0.44 -27.06 30.92
C LYS A 10 -0.53 -27.01 29.40
N SER A 11 -0.49 -25.82 28.82
CA SER A 11 -0.15 -25.68 27.41
C SER A 11 1.27 -26.22 27.20
N GLU A 12 1.43 -27.11 26.23
CA GLU A 12 2.77 -27.57 25.84
C GLU A 12 3.60 -26.37 25.38
N PRO A 13 4.88 -26.27 25.79
CA PRO A 13 5.77 -25.23 25.32
C PRO A 13 5.91 -25.35 23.81
N TRP A 14 5.62 -24.26 23.10
CA TRP A 14 5.78 -24.14 21.65
C TRP A 14 7.21 -24.55 21.29
N LYS A 15 7.35 -25.63 20.52
CA LYS A 15 8.63 -26.04 19.95
C LYS A 15 8.79 -25.25 18.66
N PRO A 16 9.84 -24.41 18.52
CA PRO A 16 10.15 -23.80 17.24
C PRO A 16 10.53 -24.93 16.29
N GLY A 17 9.63 -25.31 15.39
CA GLY A 17 10.06 -25.96 14.16
C GLY A 17 10.88 -24.94 13.38
N GLU A 18 11.99 -25.34 12.78
CA GLU A 18 12.70 -24.51 11.80
C GLU A 18 11.73 -24.21 10.66
N VAL A 19 11.11 -23.02 10.71
CA VAL A 19 10.32 -22.51 9.60
C VAL A 19 11.32 -22.03 8.56
N THR A 20 11.70 -22.91 7.64
CA THR A 20 12.44 -22.52 6.44
C THR A 20 11.48 -21.71 5.56
N PHE A 21 11.66 -20.40 5.54
CA PHE A 21 10.93 -19.54 4.61
C PHE A 21 11.53 -19.70 3.21
N ASP A 22 10.67 -19.85 2.19
CA ASP A 22 11.10 -19.75 0.80
C ASP A 22 11.76 -18.37 0.60
N PRO A 23 12.97 -18.30 0.00
CA PRO A 23 13.62 -17.03 -0.30
C PRO A 23 12.78 -16.13 -1.23
N PHE A 24 11.73 -16.66 -1.86
CA PHE A 24 10.82 -15.92 -2.70
C PHE A 24 9.36 -16.04 -2.27
N VAL A 25 8.61 -14.99 -2.55
CA VAL A 25 7.15 -15.00 -2.55
C VAL A 25 6.70 -15.02 -4.00
N CYS A 26 5.83 -15.97 -4.34
CA CYS A 26 5.35 -16.16 -5.70
C CYS A 26 3.83 -16.32 -5.71
N GLY A 27 3.16 -15.75 -6.72
CA GLY A 27 1.73 -15.92 -6.93
C GLY A 27 1.25 -15.13 -8.15
N ARG A 28 -0.02 -15.33 -8.50
CA ARG A 28 -0.66 -14.70 -9.65
C ARG A 28 -1.36 -13.41 -9.25
N ILE A 29 -1.12 -12.33 -9.98
CA ILE A 29 -1.87 -11.09 -9.87
C ILE A 29 -2.47 -10.84 -11.24
N SER A 30 -3.79 -10.85 -11.32
CA SER A 30 -4.54 -10.69 -12.57
C SER A 30 -4.08 -11.67 -13.68
N GLY A 31 -3.87 -12.93 -13.31
CA GLY A 31 -3.48 -14.02 -14.23
C GLY A 31 -1.98 -14.16 -14.48
N GLU A 32 -1.20 -13.09 -14.31
CA GLU A 32 0.26 -13.08 -14.51
C GLU A 32 1.00 -13.52 -13.25
N VAL A 33 2.07 -14.31 -13.41
CA VAL A 33 2.88 -14.81 -12.29
C VAL A 33 3.92 -13.75 -11.89
N TYR A 34 3.95 -13.40 -10.62
CA TYR A 34 4.96 -12.54 -10.04
C TYR A 34 5.82 -13.32 -9.04
N LYS A 35 7.11 -13.02 -9.04
CA LYS A 35 8.09 -13.58 -8.10
C LYS A 35 8.92 -12.47 -7.47
N PHE A 36 8.74 -12.27 -6.18
CA PHE A 36 9.43 -11.27 -5.38
C PHE A 36 10.40 -11.93 -4.40
N SER A 37 11.51 -11.27 -4.07
CA SER A 37 12.35 -11.69 -2.94
C SER A 37 11.57 -11.54 -1.63
N ARG A 38 11.69 -12.52 -0.73
CA ARG A 38 11.05 -12.47 0.60
C ARG A 38 11.53 -11.28 1.43
N LEU A 39 12.72 -10.75 1.13
CA LEU A 39 13.32 -9.60 1.81
C LEU A 39 12.52 -8.30 1.64
N TYR A 40 11.64 -8.21 0.63
CA TYR A 40 10.80 -7.02 0.45
C TYR A 40 9.58 -6.97 1.38
N PHE A 41 9.27 -8.03 2.15
CA PHE A 41 7.96 -8.20 2.78
C PHE A 41 7.95 -7.83 4.27
N PRO A 42 7.59 -6.57 4.63
CA PRO A 42 7.34 -6.23 6.03
C PRO A 42 6.10 -6.93 6.58
N PHE A 43 5.15 -7.31 5.71
CA PHE A 43 3.89 -7.95 6.06
C PHE A 43 3.71 -9.28 5.33
N TRP A 44 2.84 -10.14 5.86
CA TRP A 44 2.49 -11.39 5.21
C TRP A 44 1.82 -11.14 3.86
N PRO A 45 2.23 -11.84 2.77
CA PRO A 45 1.51 -11.78 1.50
C PRO A 45 0.10 -12.37 1.66
N GLU A 46 -0.91 -11.67 1.16
CA GLU A 46 -2.30 -12.09 1.21
C GLU A 46 -2.63 -12.87 -0.07
N TYR A 47 -2.94 -14.16 0.10
CA TYR A 47 -3.44 -15.03 -0.96
C TYR A 47 -4.96 -15.20 -0.82
N GLU A 48 -5.63 -15.60 -1.89
CA GLU A 48 -7.06 -15.94 -1.83
C GLU A 48 -7.35 -16.97 -0.73
N GLY A 49 -8.39 -16.71 0.06
CA GLY A 49 -8.76 -17.52 1.23
C GLY A 49 -9.05 -16.66 2.45
N LYS A 50 -8.51 -17.06 3.60
CA LYS A 50 -8.64 -16.34 4.87
C LYS A 50 -7.69 -15.14 4.93
N SER A 51 -8.05 -14.06 5.60
CA SER A 51 -7.13 -12.93 5.81
C SER A 51 -6.03 -13.30 6.81
N SER A 52 -4.88 -12.63 6.77
CA SER A 52 -3.82 -12.76 7.79
C SER A 52 -4.29 -12.50 9.24
N PHE A 53 -5.44 -11.84 9.42
CA PHE A 53 -6.08 -11.64 10.72
C PHE A 53 -6.97 -12.81 11.18
N ASP A 54 -7.26 -13.77 10.31
CA ASP A 54 -8.18 -14.88 10.58
C ASP A 54 -7.45 -16.17 10.99
N PRO A 55 -7.99 -16.93 11.98
CA PRO A 55 -7.46 -18.23 12.34
C PRO A 55 -7.43 -19.19 11.14
N GLY A 56 -6.25 -19.71 10.82
CA GLY A 56 -6.03 -20.65 9.73
C GLY A 56 -5.53 -20.03 8.42
N PHE A 57 -5.23 -18.73 8.38
CA PHE A 57 -4.51 -18.06 7.27
C PHE A 57 -3.31 -18.86 6.75
N ILE A 58 -2.53 -19.45 7.66
CA ILE A 58 -1.31 -20.19 7.32
C ILE A 58 -1.56 -21.37 6.38
N TYR A 59 -2.80 -21.86 6.31
CA TYR A 59 -3.25 -22.98 5.47
C TYR A 59 -3.83 -22.54 4.11
N ASN A 60 -3.87 -21.23 3.81
CA ASN A 60 -4.24 -20.78 2.47
C ASN A 60 -3.30 -21.39 1.42
N LYS A 61 -3.83 -21.56 0.20
CA LYS A 61 -3.02 -21.97 -0.96
C LYS A 61 -1.95 -20.90 -1.20
N LYS A 62 -0.69 -21.33 -1.34
CA LYS A 62 0.49 -20.46 -1.55
C LYS A 62 1.30 -20.95 -2.75
N GLY A 63 2.18 -20.10 -3.25
CA GLY A 63 3.08 -20.41 -4.37
C GLY A 63 2.57 -19.88 -5.71
N CYS A 64 3.35 -20.11 -6.77
CA CYS A 64 3.14 -19.49 -8.08
C CYS A 64 1.79 -19.81 -8.76
N ASP A 65 1.13 -20.89 -8.34
CA ASP A 65 -0.21 -21.27 -8.83
C ASP A 65 -1.35 -20.76 -7.95
N ALA A 66 -1.06 -20.01 -6.90
CA ALA A 66 -2.03 -19.36 -6.05
C ALA A 66 -2.22 -17.89 -6.48
N ASN A 67 -3.44 -17.39 -6.31
CA ASN A 67 -3.75 -15.98 -6.58
C ASN A 67 -3.42 -15.13 -5.36
N LEU A 68 -2.75 -14.01 -5.61
CA LEU A 68 -2.48 -12.98 -4.61
C LEU A 68 -3.63 -11.97 -4.60
N VAL A 69 -4.11 -11.67 -3.40
CA VAL A 69 -5.08 -10.59 -3.14
C VAL A 69 -4.34 -9.28 -2.93
N SER A 70 -3.25 -9.29 -2.16
CA SER A 70 -2.39 -8.12 -2.03
C SER A 70 -1.01 -8.49 -1.48
N VAL A 71 -0.01 -7.73 -1.89
CA VAL A 71 1.33 -7.76 -1.30
C VAL A 71 1.75 -6.36 -0.92
N PHE A 72 2.57 -6.25 0.12
CA PHE A 72 3.20 -5.00 0.54
C PHE A 72 4.71 -5.18 0.48
N LEU A 73 5.37 -4.30 -0.27
CA LEU A 73 6.81 -4.32 -0.52
C LEU A 73 7.44 -3.09 0.09
N SER A 74 8.41 -3.26 1.00
CA SER A 74 9.23 -2.18 1.54
C SER A 74 10.55 -2.12 0.78
N MET A 75 10.84 -0.95 0.24
CA MET A 75 11.99 -0.76 -0.62
C MET A 75 12.68 0.57 -0.36
N THR A 76 14.00 0.62 -0.53
CA THR A 76 14.77 1.86 -0.47
C THR A 76 14.38 2.79 -1.62
N TRP A 77 14.74 4.06 -1.51
CA TRP A 77 14.56 5.03 -2.59
C TRP A 77 15.86 5.84 -2.73
N PRO A 78 16.40 6.00 -3.96
CA PRO A 78 15.83 5.65 -5.27
C PRO A 78 16.10 4.24 -5.82
N GLU A 79 16.92 3.42 -5.16
CA GLU A 79 17.44 2.17 -5.73
C GLU A 79 16.41 1.03 -5.79
N LEU A 80 15.33 1.11 -5.00
CA LEU A 80 14.29 0.08 -4.86
C LEU A 80 14.82 -1.27 -4.36
N GLU A 81 15.91 -1.27 -3.58
CA GLU A 81 16.42 -2.47 -2.90
C GLU A 81 15.54 -2.83 -1.69
N PRO A 82 15.55 -4.07 -1.18
CA PRO A 82 14.81 -4.42 0.02
C PRO A 82 15.22 -3.50 1.19
N ALA A 83 14.24 -2.82 1.79
CA ALA A 83 14.50 -2.01 2.97
C ALA A 83 14.47 -2.87 4.25
N ASP A 84 15.06 -2.36 5.33
CA ASP A 84 14.94 -2.99 6.64
C ASP A 84 13.48 -2.88 7.13
N ASP A 85 12.78 -4.01 7.19
CA ASP A 85 11.41 -4.12 7.69
C ASP A 85 11.25 -3.48 9.08
N SER A 86 12.29 -3.51 9.91
CA SER A 86 12.27 -2.89 11.24
C SER A 86 12.02 -1.38 11.18
N LEU A 87 12.45 -0.73 10.10
CA LEU A 87 12.20 0.69 9.86
C LEU A 87 10.73 0.95 9.55
N VAL A 88 10.04 0.05 8.82
CA VAL A 88 8.59 0.18 8.58
C VAL A 88 7.82 0.15 9.90
N PHE A 89 8.19 -0.75 10.82
CA PHE A 89 7.52 -0.83 12.12
C PHE A 89 7.85 0.32 13.06
N ARG A 90 9.07 0.86 13.00
CA ARG A 90 9.51 1.97 13.87
C ARG A 90 9.06 3.34 13.35
N GLN A 91 9.15 3.56 12.03
CA GLN A 91 8.87 4.85 11.39
C GLN A 91 7.43 4.92 10.85
N GLY A 92 6.76 3.78 10.68
CA GLY A 92 5.39 3.71 10.18
C GLY A 92 5.25 4.41 8.83
N LEU A 93 4.33 5.36 8.77
CA LEU A 93 4.01 6.13 7.57
C LEU A 93 5.06 7.17 7.17
N GLU A 94 6.08 7.41 8.02
CA GLU A 94 7.22 8.30 7.75
C GLU A 94 8.46 7.52 7.31
N HIS A 95 8.27 6.29 6.83
CA HIS A 95 9.34 5.44 6.32
C HIS A 95 10.17 6.17 5.25
N GLU A 96 11.50 6.08 5.38
CA GLU A 96 12.42 6.78 4.50
C GLU A 96 12.44 6.25 3.07
N GLY A 97 12.06 5.00 2.83
CA GLY A 97 11.94 4.41 1.49
C GLY A 97 10.54 4.60 0.88
N LEU A 98 10.10 3.58 0.15
CA LEU A 98 8.74 3.42 -0.35
C LEU A 98 8.11 2.18 0.28
N LEU A 99 6.81 2.28 0.57
CA LEU A 99 5.98 1.12 0.86
C LEU A 99 4.98 0.97 -0.27
N VAL A 100 5.13 -0.10 -1.07
CA VAL A 100 4.36 -0.34 -2.29
C VAL A 100 3.40 -1.49 -2.06
N ALA A 101 2.10 -1.21 -2.12
CA ALA A 101 1.07 -2.23 -2.16
C ALA A 101 0.72 -2.58 -3.61
N VAL A 102 0.60 -3.86 -3.91
CA VAL A 102 0.26 -4.37 -5.26
C VAL A 102 -0.82 -5.43 -5.13
N GLY A 103 -1.85 -5.35 -5.97
CA GLY A 103 -2.93 -6.33 -6.02
C GLY A 103 -3.71 -6.24 -7.32
N PRO A 104 -4.63 -7.18 -7.57
CA PRO A 104 -5.54 -7.09 -8.69
C PRO A 104 -6.52 -5.94 -8.47
N ILE A 105 -7.01 -5.34 -9.56
CA ILE A 105 -8.09 -4.37 -9.48
C ILE A 105 -9.35 -5.07 -8.95
N THR A 106 -9.84 -4.60 -7.81
CA THR A 106 -11.23 -4.80 -7.44
C THR A 106 -12.08 -3.68 -8.03
N ALA A 107 -13.32 -3.95 -8.45
CA ALA A 107 -14.17 -2.98 -9.14
C ALA A 107 -14.36 -1.63 -8.41
N ARG A 108 -14.13 -1.58 -7.08
CA ARG A 108 -14.18 -0.34 -6.29
C ARG A 108 -12.85 0.40 -6.21
N GLU A 109 -11.74 -0.33 -6.18
CA GLU A 109 -10.41 0.27 -5.97
C GLU A 109 -9.71 0.62 -7.27
N GLY A 110 -10.08 0.02 -8.41
CA GLY A 110 -9.53 0.43 -9.72
C GLY A 110 -10.11 1.73 -10.27
N ASP A 111 -11.26 2.18 -9.76
CA ASP A 111 -11.92 3.40 -10.22
C ASP A 111 -11.27 4.63 -9.56
N LEU A 112 -10.24 5.16 -10.23
CA LEU A 112 -9.50 6.33 -9.75
C LEU A 112 -10.38 7.58 -9.64
N ARG A 113 -11.39 7.71 -10.50
CA ARG A 113 -12.33 8.84 -10.43
C ARG A 113 -13.17 8.78 -9.17
N ARG A 114 -13.72 7.60 -8.88
CA ARG A 114 -14.45 7.38 -7.62
C ARG A 114 -13.56 7.60 -6.40
N GLN A 115 -12.28 7.24 -6.47
CA GLN A 115 -11.33 7.56 -5.39
C GLN A 115 -11.15 9.07 -5.22
N LEU A 116 -10.97 9.82 -6.31
CA LEU A 116 -10.83 11.27 -6.26
C LEU A 116 -12.10 11.95 -5.71
N GLU A 117 -13.28 11.54 -6.20
CA GLU A 117 -14.57 12.01 -5.70
C GLU A 117 -14.75 11.72 -4.22
N PHE A 118 -14.34 10.53 -3.77
CA PHE A 118 -14.37 10.18 -2.36
C PHE A 118 -13.49 11.11 -1.53
N LEU A 119 -12.27 11.41 -1.98
CA LEU A 119 -11.34 12.32 -1.29
C LEU A 119 -11.87 13.75 -1.22
N LEU A 120 -12.60 14.19 -2.25
CA LEU A 120 -13.14 15.55 -2.33
C LEU A 120 -14.54 15.72 -1.74
N ARG A 121 -15.25 14.65 -1.40
CA ARG A 121 -16.69 14.68 -1.00
C ARG A 121 -17.06 15.62 0.16
N LYS A 122 -16.10 15.98 1.02
CA LYS A 122 -16.29 16.88 2.17
C LYS A 122 -15.84 18.32 1.89
N SER A 123 -15.35 18.58 0.68
CA SER A 123 -14.90 19.88 0.20
C SER A 123 -15.97 20.49 -0.72
N PRO A 124 -16.02 21.83 -0.85
CA PRO A 124 -16.89 22.50 -1.81
C PRO A 124 -16.66 22.01 -3.26
N ALA A 125 -17.69 22.07 -4.11
CA ALA A 125 -17.57 21.63 -5.50
C ALA A 125 -16.53 22.46 -6.29
N GLU A 126 -16.37 23.73 -5.92
CA GLU A 126 -15.40 24.67 -6.47
C GLU A 126 -13.96 24.32 -6.11
N THR A 127 -13.71 23.37 -5.20
CA THR A 127 -12.34 22.96 -4.86
C THR A 127 -11.57 22.45 -6.07
N ILE A 128 -12.22 21.73 -7.00
CA ILE A 128 -11.55 21.25 -8.22
C ILE A 128 -11.08 22.40 -9.11
N THR A 129 -11.82 23.51 -9.18
CA THR A 129 -11.44 24.66 -10.03
C THR A 129 -10.31 25.50 -9.42
N LEU A 130 -10.04 25.31 -8.13
CA LEU A 130 -8.90 25.91 -7.41
C LEU A 130 -7.63 25.06 -7.50
N ALA A 131 -7.65 23.96 -8.25
CA ALA A 131 -6.51 23.07 -8.35
C ALA A 131 -5.36 23.73 -9.11
N GLU A 132 -4.17 23.62 -8.53
CA GLU A 132 -2.94 24.10 -9.15
C GLU A 132 -2.26 22.94 -9.86
N TYR A 133 -1.73 23.18 -11.06
CA TYR A 133 -0.93 22.19 -11.77
C TYR A 133 0.56 22.42 -11.50
N ASP A 134 1.25 21.36 -11.11
CA ASP A 134 2.71 21.32 -10.94
C ASP A 134 3.34 20.55 -12.11
N GLU A 135 4.03 21.27 -12.99
CA GLU A 135 4.69 20.70 -14.17
C GLU A 135 5.77 19.67 -13.79
N SER A 136 6.47 19.86 -12.66
CA SER A 136 7.62 19.03 -12.28
C SER A 136 7.21 17.61 -11.89
N SER A 137 6.08 17.48 -11.20
CA SER A 137 5.48 16.19 -10.83
C SER A 137 4.40 15.74 -11.82
N SER A 138 3.98 16.64 -12.72
CA SER A 138 2.82 16.49 -13.61
C SER A 138 1.54 16.13 -12.85
N LEU A 139 1.34 16.77 -11.71
CA LEU A 139 0.19 16.56 -10.83
C LEU A 139 -0.62 17.84 -10.69
N TYR A 140 -1.94 17.69 -10.70
CA TYR A 140 -2.82 18.68 -10.09
C TYR A 140 -2.78 18.48 -8.57
N ARG A 141 -2.86 19.59 -7.82
CA ARG A 141 -2.92 19.59 -6.36
C ARG A 141 -4.00 20.53 -5.85
N VAL A 142 -4.65 20.14 -4.75
CA VAL A 142 -5.57 21.03 -4.03
C VAL A 142 -5.62 20.72 -2.55
N GLU A 143 -5.65 21.76 -1.72
CA GLU A 143 -5.91 21.61 -0.28
C GLU A 143 -7.42 21.41 -0.05
N ALA A 144 -7.75 20.37 0.70
CA ALA A 144 -9.10 19.90 0.94
C ALA A 144 -9.29 19.53 2.42
N ARG A 145 -10.55 19.33 2.83
CA ARG A 145 -10.86 18.80 4.16
C ARG A 145 -10.68 17.29 4.19
N ASP A 146 -10.11 16.79 5.28
CA ASP A 146 -9.98 15.36 5.48
C ASP A 146 -11.37 14.71 5.65
N THR A 147 -11.62 13.67 4.87
CA THR A 147 -12.88 12.93 4.81
C THR A 147 -13.17 12.08 6.04
N ILE A 148 -12.16 11.81 6.86
CA ILE A 148 -12.20 10.98 8.07
C ILE A 148 -12.06 11.86 9.31
N PHE A 149 -11.14 12.83 9.27
CA PHE A 149 -10.86 13.73 10.39
C PHE A 149 -11.32 15.15 10.05
N GLU A 150 -12.56 15.52 10.36
CA GLU A 150 -13.21 16.75 9.83
C GLU A 150 -12.46 18.07 10.10
N ASN A 151 -11.58 18.10 11.11
CA ASN A 151 -10.74 19.26 11.45
C ASN A 151 -9.32 19.20 10.86
N HIS A 152 -8.99 18.16 10.11
CA HIS A 152 -7.69 18.00 9.46
C HIS A 152 -7.76 18.40 8.00
N LYS A 153 -6.62 18.86 7.49
CA LYS A 153 -6.42 19.17 6.07
C LYS A 153 -5.86 17.94 5.37
N LYS A 154 -6.14 17.81 4.08
CA LYS A 154 -5.45 16.90 3.16
C LYS A 154 -5.02 17.69 1.95
N LEU A 155 -3.86 17.35 1.42
CA LEU A 155 -3.43 17.83 0.12
C LEU A 155 -3.70 16.71 -0.88
N ILE A 156 -4.70 16.89 -1.74
CA ILE A 156 -5.15 15.90 -2.72
C ILE A 156 -4.38 16.13 -4.02
N TYR A 157 -4.03 15.04 -4.68
CA TYR A 157 -3.32 15.04 -5.95
C TYR A 157 -4.00 14.14 -6.96
N TRP A 158 -3.90 14.50 -8.25
CA TRP A 158 -4.21 13.60 -9.34
C TRP A 158 -3.35 13.88 -10.57
N GLN A 159 -3.20 12.86 -11.41
CA GLN A 159 -2.47 12.92 -12.68
C GLN A 159 -3.44 12.71 -13.83
N GLY A 160 -3.34 13.54 -14.87
CA GLY A 160 -4.19 13.45 -16.06
C GLY A 160 -5.47 14.27 -15.94
N GLU A 161 -6.30 14.17 -16.98
CA GLU A 161 -7.60 14.83 -17.04
C GLU A 161 -8.60 14.10 -16.14
N LEU A 162 -9.64 14.80 -15.67
CA LEU A 162 -10.64 14.19 -14.76
C LEU A 162 -11.33 12.97 -15.37
N ASP A 163 -11.52 12.96 -16.70
CA ASP A 163 -12.16 11.88 -17.44
C ASP A 163 -11.19 10.73 -17.77
N ASP A 164 -9.87 10.92 -17.59
CA ASP A 164 -8.83 9.93 -17.86
C ASP A 164 -7.68 10.06 -16.83
N LEU A 165 -7.99 9.69 -15.59
CA LEU A 165 -7.05 9.78 -14.48
C LEU A 165 -6.00 8.69 -14.56
N ALA A 166 -4.72 9.09 -14.55
CA ALA A 166 -3.59 8.16 -14.53
C ALA A 166 -3.15 7.78 -13.10
N ALA A 167 -3.38 8.66 -12.12
CA ALA A 167 -3.06 8.43 -10.72
C ALA A 167 -3.87 9.37 -9.82
N VAL A 168 -4.16 8.94 -8.59
CA VAL A 168 -4.86 9.75 -7.57
C VAL A 168 -4.24 9.49 -6.20
N GLY A 169 -4.13 10.51 -5.37
CA GLY A 169 -3.58 10.34 -4.04
C GLY A 169 -3.79 11.54 -3.13
N TYR A 170 -3.20 11.45 -1.94
CA TYR A 170 -3.23 12.55 -0.98
C TYR A 170 -2.04 12.48 -0.02
N CYS A 171 -1.70 13.63 0.57
CA CYS A 171 -0.82 13.73 1.73
C CYS A 171 -1.62 14.01 3.00
N SER A 172 -1.32 13.27 4.06
CA SER A 172 -1.90 13.43 5.39
C SER A 172 -1.21 14.57 6.13
N TRP A 173 -2.02 15.48 6.68
CA TRP A 173 -1.57 16.53 7.59
C TRP A 173 -1.56 16.04 9.03
N ARG A 174 -0.57 16.47 9.82
CA ARG A 174 -0.59 16.28 11.29
C ARG A 174 -0.67 17.64 12.01
N PRO A 175 -1.59 17.81 12.98
CA PRO A 175 -1.77 19.10 13.67
C PRO A 175 -0.71 19.37 14.75
N LYS A 176 -0.18 18.33 15.40
CA LYS A 176 0.75 18.48 16.54
C LYS A 176 2.11 19.07 16.14
N VAL A 177 2.62 18.65 14.98
CA VAL A 177 3.80 19.23 14.33
C VAL A 177 3.32 19.63 12.94
N PRO A 178 2.90 20.89 12.74
CA PRO A 178 2.20 21.33 11.53
C PRO A 178 2.97 21.07 10.22
N ASN A 179 2.81 19.89 9.63
CA ASN A 179 3.32 19.53 8.32
C ASN A 179 2.59 18.32 7.73
N TYR A 180 2.73 18.15 6.42
CA TYR A 180 2.43 16.89 5.75
C TYR A 180 3.54 15.89 6.06
N TYR A 181 3.19 14.65 6.42
CA TYR A 181 4.16 13.66 6.89
C TYR A 181 4.19 12.38 6.05
N SER A 182 3.09 12.05 5.38
CA SER A 182 2.97 10.85 4.55
C SER A 182 2.02 11.10 3.40
N CYS A 183 2.40 10.63 2.22
CA CYS A 183 1.64 10.71 0.99
C CYS A 183 1.38 9.31 0.45
N GLY A 184 0.17 9.08 -0.05
CA GLY A 184 -0.19 7.86 -0.76
C GLY A 184 -0.67 8.21 -2.16
N MET A 185 -0.10 7.56 -3.17
CA MET A 185 -0.54 7.66 -4.56
C MET A 185 -0.97 6.29 -5.06
N THR A 186 -2.14 6.22 -5.70
CA THR A 186 -2.71 5.02 -6.30
C THR A 186 -2.76 5.18 -7.81
N PHE A 187 -2.38 4.15 -8.55
CA PHE A 187 -2.47 4.12 -10.00
C PHE A 187 -2.70 2.69 -10.50
N VAL A 188 -3.16 2.58 -11.74
CA VAL A 188 -3.38 1.31 -12.42
C VAL A 188 -2.28 1.09 -13.45
N VAL A 189 -1.82 -0.15 -13.54
CA VAL A 189 -0.77 -0.57 -14.47
C VAL A 189 -1.19 -1.90 -15.10
N PHE A 190 -0.78 -2.12 -16.35
CA PHE A 190 -1.14 -3.31 -17.14
C PHE A 190 -2.66 -3.54 -17.35
N GLY A 191 -3.50 -2.56 -17.01
CA GLY A 191 -4.96 -2.60 -17.18
C GLY A 191 -5.73 -3.17 -15.99
N ASP A 192 -5.10 -4.01 -15.18
CA ASP A 192 -5.78 -4.79 -14.13
C ASP A 192 -4.97 -4.95 -12.84
N VAL A 193 -3.82 -4.28 -12.71
CA VAL A 193 -3.02 -4.28 -11.47
C VAL A 193 -3.11 -2.91 -10.81
N LEU A 194 -3.57 -2.90 -9.56
CA LEU A 194 -3.61 -1.72 -8.72
C LEU A 194 -2.32 -1.60 -7.93
N VAL A 195 -1.71 -0.41 -7.98
CA VAL A 195 -0.49 -0.11 -7.24
C VAL A 195 -0.74 1.10 -6.36
N LYS A 196 -0.41 0.97 -5.07
CA LYS A 196 -0.43 2.08 -4.12
C LYS A 196 0.97 2.28 -3.55
N VAL A 197 1.51 3.48 -3.70
CA VAL A 197 2.83 3.86 -3.18
C VAL A 197 2.63 4.81 -2.02
N ILE A 198 3.12 4.42 -0.84
CA ILE A 198 3.20 5.26 0.34
C ILE A 198 4.63 5.75 0.47
N MET A 199 4.79 7.06 0.64
CA MET A 199 6.09 7.73 0.67
C MET A 199 6.01 9.02 1.50
N ARG A 200 7.18 9.59 1.82
CA ARG A 200 7.25 10.93 2.40
C ARG A 200 6.98 12.03 1.35
N PRO A 201 6.46 13.20 1.77
CA PRO A 201 6.18 14.31 0.86
C PRO A 201 7.39 14.77 0.02
N ASP A 202 8.60 14.71 0.57
CA ASP A 202 9.83 15.06 -0.15
C ASP A 202 10.11 14.19 -1.39
N LYS A 203 9.49 13.01 -1.48
CA LYS A 203 9.63 12.10 -2.64
C LYS A 203 8.55 12.30 -3.69
N LEU A 204 7.38 12.81 -3.29
CA LEU A 204 6.25 13.01 -4.20
C LEU A 204 6.57 14.02 -5.31
N VAL A 205 7.47 14.97 -5.06
CA VAL A 205 7.97 15.90 -6.08
C VAL A 205 8.63 15.18 -7.27
N ARG A 206 9.11 13.94 -7.07
CA ARG A 206 9.66 13.05 -8.11
C ARG A 206 8.65 11.98 -8.52
N TRP A 207 7.35 12.26 -8.44
CA TRP A 207 6.29 11.28 -8.68
C TRP A 207 6.44 10.51 -9.99
N LEU A 208 6.76 11.19 -11.09
CA LEU A 208 6.97 10.56 -12.39
C LEU A 208 8.06 9.48 -12.35
N GLU A 209 9.16 9.77 -11.65
CA GLU A 209 10.27 8.84 -11.49
C GLU A 209 9.91 7.69 -10.56
N VAL A 210 9.24 7.98 -9.43
CA VAL A 210 8.75 6.95 -8.50
C VAL A 210 7.83 5.97 -9.24
N ARG A 211 6.84 6.50 -9.97
CA ARG A 211 5.88 5.70 -10.74
C ARG A 211 6.61 4.84 -11.77
N ARG A 212 7.53 5.43 -12.56
CA ARG A 212 8.29 4.70 -13.57
C ARG A 212 9.13 3.58 -12.95
N SER A 213 9.92 3.87 -11.93
CA SER A 213 10.81 2.87 -11.30
C SER A 213 10.01 1.73 -10.67
N VAL A 214 8.86 2.02 -10.04
CA VAL A 214 7.97 0.97 -9.51
C VAL A 214 7.37 0.12 -10.63
N VAL A 215 6.96 0.72 -11.75
CA VAL A 215 6.47 -0.04 -12.91
C VAL A 215 7.57 -0.95 -13.47
N ASP A 216 8.78 -0.43 -13.67
CA ASP A 216 9.92 -1.21 -14.17
C ASP A 216 10.26 -2.38 -13.22
N PHE A 217 10.23 -2.14 -11.91
CA PHE A 217 10.39 -3.18 -10.90
C PHE A 217 9.33 -4.29 -11.04
N LEU A 218 8.06 -3.93 -11.25
CA LEU A 218 6.98 -4.90 -11.44
C LEU A 218 7.14 -5.68 -12.75
N ILE A 219 7.56 -5.03 -13.84
CA ILE A 219 7.87 -5.70 -15.11
C ILE A 219 8.94 -6.78 -14.89
N ASN A 220 10.03 -6.43 -14.19
CA ASN A 220 11.15 -7.35 -13.92
C ASN A 220 10.78 -8.46 -12.93
N SER A 221 9.69 -8.30 -12.17
CA SER A 221 9.19 -9.29 -11.23
C SER A 221 8.22 -10.30 -11.85
N ARG A 222 7.77 -10.07 -13.10
CA ARG A 222 6.94 -11.01 -13.86
C ARG A 222 7.76 -12.20 -14.34
N ARG A 223 7.12 -13.37 -14.44
CA ARG A 223 7.74 -14.64 -14.85
C ARG A 223 6.98 -15.33 -15.96
#